data_AF-A0A6N7PGN9-F1
#
_entry.id   AF-A0A6N7PGN9-F1
#
_cell.length_a   1.000
_cell.length_b   1.000
_cell.length_c   1.000
_cell.angle_alpha   90.00
_cell.angle_beta   90.00
_cell.angle_gamma   90.00
#
_symmetry.space_group_name_H-M   'P 1'
#
loop_
_entity.id
_entity.type
_entity.pdbx_description
1 polymer ?
#
loop_
_entity_poly.entity_id
_entity_poly.type
_entity_poly.pdbx_seq_one_letter_code
_entity_poly.pdbx_strand_id
1 'polypeptide(L)'
;MTSALLSAACSSDALTPPEARIDTPGAFVAMEGYEAEGELALVRILDRLQFEDARLLFMTVHDARPADFDEARELAKDPELPIRELIRIEPDTVVTQHAHEVVWFRTLTEKEKERAQ
;
A
#
# COMPACT_ATOMS: atom_id res chain seq x y z
N MET A 1 50.04 2.51 -24.00
CA MET A 1 49.43 1.19 -23.71
C MET A 1 49.30 1.04 -22.19
N THR A 2 48.36 0.20 -21.72
CA THR A 2 47.80 0.05 -20.35
C THR A 2 46.57 0.98 -20.14
N SER A 3 45.36 0.63 -20.57
CA SER A 3 44.38 -0.33 -20.00
C SER A 3 44.13 -0.11 -18.50
N ALA A 4 43.04 0.61 -18.17
CA ALA A 4 41.76 0.08 -17.65
C ALA A 4 41.79 -0.02 -16.10
N LEU A 5 40.79 0.40 -15.32
CA LEU A 5 39.45 -0.19 -15.20
C LEU A 5 38.61 0.63 -14.21
N LEU A 6 37.30 0.68 -14.47
CA LEU A 6 36.20 0.61 -13.48
C LEU A 6 36.13 1.73 -12.43
N SER A 7 35.64 2.90 -12.83
CA SER A 7 34.81 3.68 -11.91
C SER A 7 33.51 2.89 -11.70
N ALA A 8 33.40 2.30 -10.50
CA ALA A 8 32.23 1.62 -10.02
C ALA A 8 30.97 2.45 -10.30
N ALA A 9 30.13 1.95 -11.20
CA ALA A 9 28.74 2.33 -11.25
C ALA A 9 28.12 1.89 -9.93
N CYS A 10 27.98 2.81 -8.98
CA CYS A 10 27.08 2.66 -7.85
C CYS A 10 25.65 2.65 -8.42
N SER A 11 25.22 1.50 -8.95
CA SER A 11 23.81 1.23 -9.19
C SER A 11 23.16 1.05 -7.82
N SER A 12 22.69 2.16 -7.26
CA SER A 12 21.90 2.21 -6.03
C SER A 12 20.40 2.23 -6.31
N ASP A 13 19.97 1.80 -7.50
CA ASP A 13 18.57 1.93 -7.95
C ASP A 13 17.86 0.58 -8.12
N ALA A 14 18.27 -0.44 -7.36
CA ALA A 14 17.40 -1.55 -7.06
C ALA A 14 16.91 -1.39 -5.61
N LEU A 15 16.09 -0.36 -5.37
CA LEU A 15 15.16 -0.40 -4.26
C LEU A 15 14.19 -1.54 -4.58
N THR A 16 14.53 -2.77 -4.21
CA THR A 16 13.57 -3.85 -4.10
C THR A 16 12.43 -3.28 -3.24
N PRO A 17 11.21 -3.10 -3.79
CA PRO A 17 10.11 -2.65 -2.97
C PRO A 17 10.02 -3.64 -1.79
N PRO A 18 9.80 -3.16 -0.57
CA PRO A 18 9.62 -4.06 0.55
C PRO A 18 8.50 -5.04 0.17
N GLU A 19 8.72 -6.35 0.39
CA GLU A 19 7.66 -7.36 0.29
C GLU A 19 6.65 -7.17 1.44
N ALA A 20 6.11 -5.96 1.57
CA ALA A 20 5.05 -5.66 2.50
C ALA A 20 3.85 -6.50 2.08
N ARG A 21 3.31 -7.24 3.05
CA ARG A 21 2.08 -7.99 2.88
C ARG A 21 0.88 -7.07 3.06
N ILE A 22 -0.27 -7.52 2.57
CA ILE A 22 -1.57 -6.82 2.70
C ILE A 22 -1.97 -6.52 4.15
N ASP A 23 -1.40 -7.22 5.12
CA ASP A 23 -1.66 -7.06 6.55
C ASP A 23 -0.54 -6.29 7.28
N THR A 24 0.32 -5.60 6.54
CA THR A 24 1.43 -4.82 7.10
C THR A 24 0.95 -3.38 7.36
N PRO A 25 0.95 -2.89 8.62
CA PRO A 25 0.67 -1.49 8.90
C PRO A 25 1.60 -0.56 8.10
N GLY A 26 1.03 0.37 7.36
CA GLY A 26 1.74 1.27 6.45
C GLY A 26 1.76 0.84 4.98
N ALA A 27 1.29 -0.37 4.66
CA ALA A 27 1.11 -0.80 3.27
C ALA A 27 -0.01 0.00 2.60
N PHE A 28 0.26 0.46 1.38
CA PHE A 28 -0.75 0.94 0.44
C PHE A 28 -1.11 -0.21 -0.50
N VAL A 29 -2.40 -0.49 -0.61
CA VAL A 29 -2.93 -1.60 -1.38
C VAL A 29 -3.90 -1.04 -2.40
N ALA A 30 -3.65 -1.33 -3.68
CA ALA A 30 -4.60 -1.09 -4.75
C ALA A 30 -5.46 -2.33 -4.94
N MET A 31 -6.78 -2.16 -5.10
CA MET A 31 -7.74 -3.26 -5.24
C MET A 31 -8.73 -3.00 -6.36
N GLU A 32 -8.85 -3.92 -7.30
CA GLU A 32 -9.82 -3.83 -8.41
C GLU A 32 -11.18 -4.39 -7.99
N GLY A 33 -12.25 -3.64 -8.28
CA GLY A 33 -13.61 -4.10 -7.99
C GLY A 33 -14.01 -3.99 -6.53
N TYR A 34 -13.20 -3.35 -5.68
CA TYR A 34 -13.49 -3.23 -4.24
C TYR A 34 -14.67 -2.29 -3.95
N GLU A 35 -14.76 -1.18 -4.69
CA GLU A 35 -15.86 -0.22 -4.53
C GLU A 35 -16.86 -0.24 -5.69
N ALA A 36 -16.36 -0.42 -6.91
CA ALA A 36 -17.14 -0.57 -8.12
C ALA A 36 -16.39 -1.50 -9.08
N GLU A 37 -17.14 -2.32 -9.81
CA GLU A 37 -16.58 -3.28 -10.78
C GLU A 37 -15.76 -2.54 -11.85
N GLY A 38 -14.52 -3.00 -12.07
CA GLY A 38 -13.58 -2.39 -13.01
C GLY A 38 -12.90 -1.10 -12.53
N GLU A 39 -13.16 -0.64 -11.31
CA GLU A 39 -12.44 0.49 -10.71
C GLU A 39 -11.39 0.01 -9.68
N LEU A 40 -10.24 0.68 -9.66
CA LEU A 40 -9.24 0.50 -8.61
C LEU A 40 -9.51 1.45 -7.44
N ALA A 41 -9.53 0.89 -6.24
CA ALA A 41 -9.51 1.63 -4.99
C ALA A 41 -8.10 1.59 -4.39
N LEU A 42 -7.66 2.71 -3.81
CA LEU A 42 -6.40 2.79 -3.07
C LEU A 42 -6.67 2.89 -1.58
N VAL A 43 -6.23 1.89 -0.83
CA VAL A 43 -6.36 1.85 0.63
C VAL A 43 -5.01 1.83 1.30
N ARG A 44 -4.98 2.21 2.57
CA ARG A 44 -3.80 2.12 3.41
C ARG A 44 -4.10 1.40 4.70
N ILE A 45 -3.30 0.39 5.00
CA ILE A 45 -3.41 -0.39 6.23
C ILE A 45 -2.86 0.41 7.40
N LEU A 46 -3.67 0.60 8.43
CA LEU A 46 -3.33 1.29 9.66
C LEU A 46 -2.97 0.30 10.78
N ASP A 47 -3.73 -0.79 10.89
CA ASP A 47 -3.47 -1.83 11.88
C ASP A 47 -4.16 -3.13 11.49
N ARG A 48 -3.93 -4.19 12.28
CA ARG A 48 -4.63 -5.46 12.18
C ARG A 48 -4.99 -6.00 13.56
N LEU A 49 -6.13 -6.67 13.64
CA LEU A 49 -6.52 -7.45 14.81
C LEU A 49 -6.68 -8.92 14.40
N GLN A 50 -5.93 -9.80 15.06
CA GLN A 50 -6.12 -11.25 14.91
C GLN A 50 -7.07 -11.74 16.01
N PHE A 51 -8.14 -12.42 15.61
CA PHE A 51 -9.10 -13.06 16.51
C PHE A 51 -9.37 -14.48 16.04
N GLU A 52 -8.87 -15.47 16.80
CA GLU A 52 -8.94 -16.89 16.41
C GLU A 52 -8.44 -17.08 14.96
N ASP A 53 -9.30 -17.59 14.08
CA ASP A 53 -9.02 -17.84 12.67
C ASP A 53 -9.34 -16.65 11.73
N ALA A 54 -9.80 -15.53 12.28
CA ALA A 54 -10.14 -14.32 11.52
C ALA A 54 -9.12 -13.20 11.74
N ARG A 55 -8.87 -12.41 10.70
CA ARG A 55 -8.06 -11.20 10.76
C ARG A 55 -8.85 -10.01 10.26
N LEU A 56 -8.94 -8.98 11.08
CA LEU A 56 -9.52 -7.70 10.70
C LEU A 56 -8.40 -6.73 10.34
N LEU A 57 -8.57 -6.01 9.24
CA LEU A 57 -7.70 -4.95 8.78
C LEU A 57 -8.37 -3.61 9.02
N PHE A 58 -7.65 -2.71 9.69
CA PHE A 58 -8.05 -1.32 9.88
C PHE A 58 -7.37 -0.53 8.79
N MET A 59 -8.14 0.18 7.96
CA MET A 59 -7.59 0.87 6.80
C MET A 59 -8.19 2.26 6.59
N THR A 60 -7.40 3.16 6.01
CA THR A 60 -7.88 4.41 5.42
C THR A 60 -8.19 4.16 3.95
N VAL A 61 -9.31 4.69 3.46
CA VAL A 61 -9.65 4.67 2.03
C VAL A 61 -9.37 6.04 1.43
N HIS A 62 -8.52 6.10 0.41
CA HIS A 62 -8.19 7.33 -0.27
C HIS A 62 -9.24 7.69 -1.32
N ASP A 63 -9.40 8.98 -1.59
CA ASP A 63 -10.19 9.50 -2.71
C ASP A 63 -9.29 9.58 -3.95
N ALA A 64 -8.80 8.41 -4.36
CA ALA A 64 -7.94 8.23 -5.52
C ALA A 64 -8.56 7.14 -6.39
N ARG A 65 -8.72 7.43 -7.69
CA ARG A 65 -9.23 6.48 -8.70
C ARG A 65 -8.17 6.25 -9.77
N PRO A 66 -7.08 5.53 -9.44
CA PRO A 66 -6.05 5.21 -10.42
C PRO A 66 -6.65 4.34 -11.55
N ALA A 67 -6.17 4.54 -12.77
CA ALA A 67 -6.57 3.75 -13.93
C ALA A 67 -5.89 2.38 -13.96
N ASP A 68 -4.72 2.25 -13.35
CA ASP A 68 -3.94 1.00 -13.26
C ASP A 68 -3.07 0.95 -11.99
N PHE A 69 -2.43 -0.20 -11.76
CA PHE A 69 -1.56 -0.42 -10.60
C PHE A 69 -0.30 0.45 -10.60
N ASP A 70 0.18 0.89 -11.76
CA ASP A 70 1.36 1.74 -11.87
C ASP A 70 1.03 3.18 -11.45
N GLU A 71 -0.11 3.71 -11.87
CA GLU A 71 -0.63 4.99 -11.39
C GLU A 71 -0.93 4.95 -9.90
N ALA A 72 -1.51 3.85 -9.40
CA ALA A 72 -1.76 3.66 -7.98
C ALA A 72 -0.45 3.73 -7.16
N ARG A 73 0.65 3.16 -7.70
CA ARG A 73 1.98 3.21 -7.08
C ARG A 73 2.54 4.62 -6.99
N GLU A 74 2.34 5.45 -8.00
CA GLU A 74 2.78 6.84 -7.95
C GLU A 74 1.91 7.68 -7.01
N LEU A 75 0.58 7.54 -7.08
CA LEU A 75 -0.34 8.25 -6.18
C LEU A 75 -0.12 7.91 -4.70
N ALA A 76 0.17 6.64 -4.39
CA ALA A 76 0.42 6.19 -3.02
C ALA A 76 1.63 6.85 -2.34
N LYS A 77 2.52 7.48 -3.11
CA LYS A 77 3.68 8.21 -2.60
C LYS A 77 3.33 9.65 -2.18
N ASP A 78 2.18 10.17 -2.59
CA ASP A 78 1.74 11.53 -2.24
C ASP A 78 1.34 11.60 -0.74
N PRO A 79 2.07 12.39 0.08
CA PRO A 79 1.74 12.53 1.49
C PRO A 79 0.42 13.28 1.75
N GLU A 80 -0.08 14.04 0.77
CA GLU A 80 -1.31 14.84 0.86
C GLU A 80 -2.50 14.18 0.15
N LEU A 81 -2.34 12.91 -0.25
CA LEU A 81 -3.38 12.16 -0.97
C LEU A 81 -4.72 12.22 -0.21
N PRO A 82 -5.79 12.78 -0.82
CA PRO A 82 -7.06 12.98 -0.15
C PRO A 82 -7.63 11.68 0.44
N ILE A 83 -8.21 11.81 1.63
CA ILE A 83 -8.84 10.68 2.34
C ILE A 83 -10.35 10.82 2.20
N ARG A 84 -11.00 9.78 1.70
CA ARG A 84 -12.46 9.68 1.66
C ARG A 84 -13.01 9.11 2.96
N GLU A 85 -12.39 8.06 3.48
CA GLU A 85 -12.81 7.37 4.71
C GLU A 85 -11.60 7.16 5.61
N LEU A 86 -11.67 7.72 6.83
CA LEU A 86 -10.53 7.70 7.76
C LEU A 86 -10.23 6.29 8.28
N ILE A 87 -11.27 5.55 8.63
CA ILE A 87 -11.19 4.19 9.17
C ILE A 87 -12.31 3.38 8.55
N ARG A 88 -11.92 2.33 7.85
CA ARG A 88 -12.76 1.22 7.44
C ARG A 88 -12.18 -0.06 8.02
N ILE A 89 -13.05 -0.94 8.50
CA ILE A 89 -12.66 -2.22 9.09
C ILE A 89 -13.25 -3.31 8.22
N GLU A 90 -12.39 -4.15 7.67
CA GLU A 90 -12.81 -5.31 6.88
C GLU A 90 -12.03 -6.55 7.29
N PRO A 91 -12.63 -7.75 7.18
CA PRO A 91 -11.87 -8.99 7.21
C PRO A 91 -10.82 -9.02 6.10
N ASP A 92 -9.65 -9.62 6.35
CA ASP A 92 -8.62 -9.80 5.33
C ASP A 92 -9.12 -10.60 4.12
N THR A 93 -10.10 -11.50 4.32
CA THR A 93 -10.79 -12.21 3.24
C THR A 93 -11.53 -11.29 2.28
N VAL A 94 -12.11 -10.18 2.77
CA VAL A 94 -12.78 -9.19 1.91
C VAL A 94 -11.78 -8.45 1.05
N VAL A 95 -10.56 -8.22 1.54
CA VAL A 95 -9.51 -7.55 0.76
C VAL A 95 -8.87 -8.52 -0.24
N THR A 96 -8.64 -9.76 0.17
CA THR A 96 -7.95 -10.78 -0.65
C THR A 96 -8.83 -11.47 -1.70
N GLN A 97 -10.15 -11.34 -1.64
CA GLN A 97 -11.05 -11.81 -2.70
C GLN A 97 -10.99 -10.95 -3.98
N HIS A 98 -10.48 -9.71 -3.88
CA HIS A 98 -10.28 -8.82 -5.02
C HIS A 98 -8.90 -9.03 -5.63
N ALA A 99 -8.74 -8.74 -6.92
CA ALA A 99 -7.41 -8.58 -7.50
C ALA A 99 -6.74 -7.38 -6.82
N HIS A 100 -5.55 -7.58 -6.24
CA HIS A 100 -4.91 -6.57 -5.42
C HIS A 100 -3.38 -6.60 -5.55
N GLU A 101 -2.76 -5.45 -5.32
CA GLU A 101 -1.30 -5.33 -5.21
C GLU A 101 -0.94 -4.39 -4.07
N VAL A 102 0.12 -4.73 -3.33
CA VAL A 102 0.78 -3.77 -2.44
C VAL A 102 1.66 -2.87 -3.30
N VAL A 103 1.16 -1.67 -3.55
CA VAL A 103 1.78 -0.74 -4.52
C VAL A 103 2.83 0.15 -3.89
N TRP A 104 2.73 0.40 -2.58
CA TRP A 104 3.73 1.18 -1.83
C TRP A 104 3.74 0.81 -0.36
N PHE A 105 4.80 1.16 0.34
CA PHE A 105 4.89 0.98 1.78
C PHE A 105 5.71 2.09 2.41
N ARG A 106 5.19 2.64 3.50
CA ARG A 106 5.97 3.47 4.44
C ARG A 106 5.44 3.27 5.84
N THR A 107 6.31 3.43 6.82
CA THR A 107 5.92 3.44 8.23
C THR A 107 4.84 4.49 8.48
N LEU A 108 3.90 4.15 9.36
CA LEU A 108 2.86 5.08 9.80
C LEU A 108 3.47 6.22 10.63
N THR A 109 2.97 7.43 10.41
CA THR A 109 3.18 8.57 11.31
C THR A 109 2.37 8.37 12.60
N GLU A 110 2.72 9.10 13.67
CA GLU A 110 1.99 9.01 14.95
C GLU A 110 0.49 9.33 14.77
N LYS A 111 0.15 10.38 14.02
CA LYS A 111 -1.23 10.74 13.70
C LYS A 111 -1.99 9.63 12.95
N GLU A 112 -1.29 8.81 12.17
CA GLU A 112 -1.91 7.68 11.45
C GLU A 112 -2.12 6.48 12.37
N LYS A 113 -1.19 6.23 13.31
CA LYS A 113 -1.32 5.17 14.32
C LYS A 113 -2.48 5.45 15.29
N GLU A 114 -2.63 6.70 15.70
CA GLU A 114 -3.71 7.13 16.61
C GLU A 114 -5.11 6.87 16.06
N ARG A 115 -5.27 6.73 14.74
CA ARG A 115 -6.58 6.42 14.12
C ARG A 115 -7.05 5.00 14.38
N ALA A 116 -6.13 4.07 14.64
CA ALA A 116 -6.47 2.65 14.82
C ALA A 116 -6.58 2.23 16.30
N GLN A 117 -6.35 3.16 17.23
CA GLN A 117 -6.43 2.95 18.69
C GLN A 117 -7.83 3.31 19.23
#